data_AF-A0A1F9ZPR3-F1
#
_entry.id   AF-A0A1F9ZPR3-F1
#
_cell.length_a   1.000
_cell.length_b   1.000
_cell.length_c   1.000
_cell.angle_alpha   90.00
_cell.angle_beta   90.00
_cell.angle_gamma   90.00
#
_symmetry.space_group_name_H-M   'P 1'
#
loop_
_entity.id
_entity.type
_entity.pdbx_description
1 polymer ?
#
loop_
_entity_poly.entity_id
_entity_poly.type
_entity_poly.pdbx_seq_one_letter_code
_entity_poly.pdbx_strand_id
1 'polypeptide(L)'
;MFLENVEGLAAQIVRNFKYRPNDVFLLFSTSGAGNVVIDMAIEARKLGLKTVGITGVKNSGLVKAKHSTGRKLTDVCDLVIDTCVPVGDAAIWIDGLEYPVGPMSTIANSAIVNMIKVRVAELLTLQGKPPLVITGAQVIGDVAAKETFDAVMEEYDRRSRR
;
A
#
# COMPACT_ATOMS: atom_id res chain seq x y z
N MET A 1 -0.97 15.43 -14.63
CA MET A 1 -1.88 14.82 -13.64
C MET A 1 -2.20 15.87 -12.59
N PHE A 2 -3.40 16.48 -12.62
CA PHE A 2 -3.72 17.64 -11.79
C PHE A 2 -4.14 17.23 -10.37
N LEU A 3 -5.12 16.31 -10.26
CA LEU A 3 -5.77 15.97 -9.00
C LEU A 3 -4.82 15.47 -7.90
N GLU A 4 -3.78 14.70 -8.24
CA GLU A 4 -2.80 14.20 -7.26
C GLU A 4 -1.96 15.30 -6.58
N ASN A 5 -1.97 16.51 -7.14
CA ASN A 5 -1.24 17.67 -6.63
C ASN A 5 -2.16 18.64 -5.86
N VAL A 6 -3.47 18.35 -5.76
CA VAL A 6 -4.45 19.20 -5.07
C VAL A 6 -4.48 18.85 -3.58
N GLU A 7 -3.88 19.70 -2.75
CA GLU A 7 -4.03 19.60 -1.29
C GLU A 7 -5.50 19.74 -0.87
N GLY A 8 -5.89 19.03 0.19
CA GLY A 8 -7.26 18.95 0.68
C GLY A 8 -8.15 17.92 -0.04
N LEU A 9 -7.72 17.35 -1.17
CA LEU A 9 -8.47 16.30 -1.85
C LEU A 9 -8.61 15.03 -0.98
N ALA A 10 -7.59 14.68 -0.20
CA ALA A 10 -7.64 13.51 0.68
C ALA A 10 -8.79 13.59 1.67
N ALA A 11 -9.07 14.78 2.23
CA ALA A 11 -10.18 14.97 3.16
C ALA A 11 -11.53 14.63 2.53
N GLN A 12 -11.70 14.87 1.21
CA GLN A 12 -12.90 14.45 0.49
C GLN A 12 -12.91 12.94 0.24
N ILE A 13 -11.75 12.35 -0.12
CA ILE A 13 -11.62 10.91 -0.33
C ILE A 13 -11.99 10.16 0.96
N VAL A 14 -11.37 10.51 2.09
CA VAL A 14 -11.51 9.73 3.32
C VAL A 14 -12.93 9.74 3.87
N ARG A 15 -13.70 10.82 3.65
CA ARG A 15 -15.10 10.94 4.08
C ARG A 15 -16.03 9.90 3.45
N ASN A 16 -15.66 9.30 2.33
CA ASN A 16 -16.50 8.34 1.61
C ASN A 16 -16.36 6.89 2.13
N PHE A 17 -15.51 6.65 3.13
CA PHE A 17 -15.26 5.32 3.66
C PHE A 17 -15.57 5.25 5.15
N LYS A 18 -15.89 4.05 5.62
CA LYS A 18 -16.03 3.72 7.04
C LYS A 18 -14.73 3.11 7.53
N TYR A 19 -14.25 3.56 8.68
CA TYR A 19 -13.02 3.08 9.29
C TYR A 19 -13.28 2.49 10.67
N ARG A 20 -12.39 1.59 11.07
CA ARG A 20 -12.38 0.96 12.38
C ARG A 20 -11.06 1.20 13.08
N PRO A 21 -11.02 1.11 14.43
CA PRO A 21 -9.81 1.33 15.20
C PRO A 21 -8.62 0.44 14.80
N ASN A 22 -8.88 -0.73 14.21
CA ASN A 22 -7.86 -1.70 13.80
C ASN A 22 -7.56 -1.67 12.30
N ASP A 23 -8.13 -0.71 11.55
CA ASP A 23 -7.81 -0.53 10.14
C ASP A 23 -6.43 0.14 9.99
N VAL A 24 -5.79 -0.14 8.87
CA VAL A 24 -4.44 0.35 8.55
C VAL A 24 -4.44 0.95 7.15
N PHE A 25 -3.83 2.13 7.01
CA PHE A 25 -3.58 2.76 5.72
C PHE A 25 -2.20 2.36 5.19
N LEU A 26 -2.19 1.70 4.03
CA LEU A 26 -0.97 1.46 3.25
C LEU A 26 -0.87 2.54 2.16
N LEU A 27 0.15 3.39 2.23
CA LEU A 27 0.34 4.53 1.34
C LEU A 27 1.53 4.27 0.42
N PHE A 28 1.30 4.20 -0.89
CA PHE A 28 2.33 3.89 -1.87
C PHE A 28 2.76 5.16 -2.62
N SER A 29 4.07 5.46 -2.58
CA SER A 29 4.64 6.55 -3.39
C SER A 29 6.15 6.41 -3.48
N THR A 30 6.71 6.22 -4.67
CA THR A 30 8.15 6.02 -4.83
C THR A 30 8.98 7.20 -4.34
N SER A 31 8.56 8.43 -4.62
CA SER A 31 9.24 9.63 -4.09
C SER A 31 8.77 10.03 -2.69
N GLY A 32 7.57 9.61 -2.27
CA GLY A 32 6.97 10.01 -1.01
C GLY A 32 6.70 11.52 -0.89
N ALA A 33 6.77 12.28 -2.00
CA ALA A 33 6.74 13.74 -1.99
C ALA A 33 5.44 14.34 -2.55
N GLY A 34 4.49 13.53 -3.00
CA GLY A 34 3.24 13.99 -3.61
C GLY A 34 2.22 14.53 -2.61
N ASN A 35 1.48 15.58 -2.99
CA ASN A 35 0.58 16.30 -2.08
C ASN A 35 -0.52 15.39 -1.54
N VAL A 36 -1.29 14.74 -2.41
CA VAL A 36 -2.45 13.92 -1.99
C VAL A 36 -2.03 12.72 -1.14
N VAL A 37 -0.92 12.05 -1.43
CA VAL A 37 -0.48 10.89 -0.61
C VAL A 37 -0.03 11.33 0.80
N ILE A 38 0.59 12.51 0.92
CA ILE A 38 0.97 13.09 2.22
C ILE A 38 -0.30 13.48 2.99
N ASP A 39 -1.25 14.15 2.33
CA ASP A 39 -2.55 14.48 2.90
C ASP A 39 -3.29 13.23 3.38
N MET A 40 -3.33 12.15 2.59
CA MET A 40 -3.96 10.89 2.99
C MET A 40 -3.34 10.33 4.28
N ALA A 41 -2.02 10.39 4.44
CA ALA A 41 -1.36 9.96 5.68
C ALA A 41 -1.74 10.85 6.86
N ILE A 42 -1.80 12.18 6.66
CA ILE A 42 -2.19 13.14 7.70
C ILE A 42 -3.65 12.90 8.13
N GLU A 43 -4.58 12.75 7.18
CA GLU A 43 -5.99 12.51 7.45
C GLU A 43 -6.22 11.15 8.13
N ALA A 44 -5.55 10.08 7.67
CA ALA A 44 -5.61 8.77 8.31
C ALA A 44 -5.16 8.83 9.79
N ARG A 45 -4.09 9.60 10.08
CA ARG A 45 -3.65 9.80 11.47
C ARG A 45 -4.62 10.63 12.30
N LYS A 46 -5.28 11.65 11.73
CA LYS A 46 -6.36 12.40 12.42
C LYS A 46 -7.52 11.48 12.81
N LEU A 47 -7.79 10.43 12.02
CA LEU A 47 -8.77 9.40 12.32
C LEU A 47 -8.29 8.37 13.35
N GLY A 48 -7.06 8.50 13.86
CA GLY A 48 -6.47 7.57 14.84
C GLY A 48 -5.99 6.24 14.24
N LEU A 49 -5.90 6.15 12.91
CA LEU A 49 -5.52 4.92 12.20
C LEU A 49 -4.01 4.82 12.05
N LYS A 50 -3.51 3.57 12.01
CA LYS A 50 -2.10 3.31 11.72
C LYS A 50 -1.80 3.56 10.24
N THR A 51 -0.68 4.21 9.99
CA THR A 51 -0.20 4.56 8.65
C THR A 51 1.13 3.90 8.35
N VAL A 52 1.22 3.24 7.19
CA VAL A 52 2.44 2.61 6.69
C VAL A 52 2.76 3.20 5.33
N GLY A 53 3.89 3.89 5.21
CA GLY A 53 4.40 4.40 3.94
C GLY A 53 5.27 3.37 3.23
N ILE A 54 4.90 2.99 2.02
CA ILE A 54 5.69 2.13 1.13
C ILE A 54 6.31 3.02 0.07
N THR A 55 7.62 3.26 0.17
CA THR A 55 8.33 4.28 -0.61
C THR A 55 9.76 3.85 -0.90
N GLY A 56 10.38 4.40 -1.96
CA GLY A 56 11.81 4.21 -2.18
C GLY A 56 12.56 5.22 -1.34
N VAL A 57 13.13 4.82 -0.20
CA VAL A 57 13.73 5.76 0.76
C VAL A 57 14.86 6.58 0.12
N LYS A 58 15.68 5.95 -0.72
CA LYS A 58 16.72 6.64 -1.50
C LYS A 58 16.13 7.69 -2.46
N ASN A 59 15.08 7.34 -3.18
CA ASN A 59 14.37 8.28 -4.06
C ASN A 59 13.78 9.45 -3.27
N SER A 60 13.14 9.15 -2.14
CA SER A 60 12.54 10.16 -1.28
C SER A 60 13.57 11.14 -0.75
N GLY A 61 14.77 10.70 -0.38
CA GLY A 61 15.87 11.55 0.08
C GLY A 61 16.32 12.61 -0.94
N LEU A 62 16.23 12.30 -2.24
CA LEU A 62 16.72 13.18 -3.32
C LEU A 62 15.68 14.21 -3.81
N VAL A 63 14.40 13.98 -3.51
CA VAL A 63 13.30 14.82 -4.00
C VAL A 63 12.92 15.85 -2.94
N LYS A 64 12.57 17.08 -3.33
CA LYS A 64 12.01 18.08 -2.40
C LYS A 64 10.55 17.75 -2.09
N ALA A 65 10.12 17.95 -0.84
CA ALA A 65 8.71 17.85 -0.49
C ALA A 65 7.88 18.85 -1.33
N LYS A 66 6.76 18.40 -1.91
CA LYS A 66 5.85 19.29 -2.64
C LYS A 66 4.74 19.84 -1.74
N HIS A 67 4.40 19.11 -0.69
CA HIS A 67 3.34 19.46 0.24
C HIS A 67 3.70 20.70 1.07
N SER A 68 2.72 21.56 1.32
CA SER A 68 2.84 22.83 2.04
C SER A 68 3.47 22.71 3.44
N THR A 69 3.34 21.53 4.08
CA THR A 69 3.99 21.27 5.38
C THR A 69 5.51 21.08 5.29
N GLY A 70 6.08 20.99 4.09
CA GLY A 70 7.50 20.70 3.87
C GLY A 70 7.93 19.27 4.27
N ARG A 71 6.96 18.36 4.46
CA ARG A 71 7.18 16.98 4.91
C ARG A 71 6.98 16.00 3.75
N LYS A 72 7.53 14.81 3.90
CA LYS A 72 7.36 13.66 3.00
C LYS A 72 6.62 12.53 3.72
N LEU A 73 6.25 11.50 2.95
CA LEU A 73 5.60 10.30 3.46
C LEU A 73 6.40 9.63 4.58
N THR A 74 7.74 9.67 4.48
CA THR A 74 8.68 9.17 5.51
C THR A 74 8.56 9.89 6.84
N ASP A 75 8.07 11.13 6.86
CA ASP A 75 8.01 11.98 8.05
C ASP A 75 6.62 11.93 8.70
N VAL A 76 5.59 11.54 7.93
CA VAL A 76 4.18 11.60 8.38
C VAL A 76 3.59 10.23 8.70
N CYS A 77 4.17 9.13 8.21
CA CYS A 77 3.68 7.77 8.50
C CYS A 77 4.23 7.23 9.83
N ASP A 78 3.48 6.34 10.49
CA ASP A 78 3.93 5.66 11.72
C ASP A 78 5.03 4.62 11.44
N LEU A 79 4.98 3.97 10.28
CA LEU A 79 5.96 2.99 9.82
C LEU A 79 6.32 3.26 8.36
N VAL A 80 7.56 3.00 7.98
CA VAL A 80 8.03 3.08 6.60
C VAL A 80 8.58 1.72 6.18
N ILE A 81 8.15 1.24 5.00
CA ILE A 81 8.74 0.09 4.32
C ILE A 81 9.48 0.62 3.08
N ASP A 82 10.80 0.44 3.06
CA ASP A 82 11.62 0.79 1.90
C ASP A 82 11.39 -0.23 0.78
N THR A 83 11.05 0.24 -0.41
CA THR A 83 10.93 -0.60 -1.61
C THR A 83 12.29 -0.96 -2.20
N CYS A 84 13.37 -0.29 -1.76
CA CYS A 84 14.75 -0.50 -2.22
C CYS A 84 14.94 -0.30 -3.73
N VAL A 85 13.97 0.29 -4.43
CA VAL A 85 14.05 0.52 -5.87
C VAL A 85 15.17 1.51 -6.20
N PRO A 86 15.81 1.37 -7.37
CA PRO A 86 16.84 2.30 -7.82
C PRO A 86 16.30 3.73 -7.93
N VAL A 87 17.22 4.69 -7.88
CA VAL A 87 16.88 6.10 -8.06
C VAL A 87 16.25 6.31 -9.45
N GLY A 88 15.18 7.10 -9.51
CA GLY A 88 14.39 7.31 -10.72
C GLY A 88 13.39 6.19 -11.02
N ASP A 89 13.37 5.12 -10.22
CA ASP A 89 12.60 3.91 -10.51
C ASP A 89 12.89 3.39 -11.93
N ALA A 90 14.17 3.25 -12.24
CA ALA A 90 14.65 2.75 -13.51
C ALA A 90 15.95 1.96 -13.27
N ALA A 91 15.94 0.67 -13.59
CA ALA A 91 17.00 -0.25 -13.17
C ALA A 91 18.02 -0.58 -14.27
N ILE A 92 17.65 -0.45 -15.54
CA ILE A 92 18.41 -1.02 -16.67
C ILE A 92 18.90 0.08 -17.59
N TRP A 93 20.21 0.17 -17.77
CA TRP A 93 20.83 0.94 -18.84
C TRP A 93 20.93 0.09 -20.10
N ILE A 94 20.59 0.68 -21.25
CA ILE A 94 20.67 0.04 -22.57
C ILE A 94 21.64 0.84 -23.41
N ASP A 95 22.60 0.17 -24.05
CA ASP A 95 23.59 0.83 -24.90
C ASP A 95 22.91 1.64 -26.01
N GLY A 96 23.27 2.92 -26.12
CA GLY A 96 22.69 3.85 -27.07
C GLY A 96 21.38 4.53 -26.63
N LEU A 97 20.85 4.24 -25.43
CA LEU A 97 19.70 4.93 -24.85
C LEU A 97 20.15 5.96 -23.80
N GLU A 98 19.58 7.17 -23.86
CA GLU A 98 20.00 8.31 -23.02
C GLU A 98 19.73 8.14 -21.52
N TYR A 99 18.66 7.43 -21.15
CA TYR A 99 18.20 7.26 -19.76
C TYR A 99 17.92 5.79 -19.44
N PRO A 100 18.04 5.37 -18.17
CA PRO A 100 17.72 4.01 -17.77
C PRO A 100 16.21 3.77 -17.86
N VAL A 101 15.83 2.49 -18.01
CA VAL A 101 14.44 2.02 -18.09
C VAL A 101 14.19 0.86 -17.12
N GLY A 102 12.97 0.34 -17.10
CA GLY A 102 12.60 -0.79 -16.25
C GLY A 102 12.23 -0.34 -14.84
N PRO A 103 11.02 0.22 -14.66
CA PRO A 103 10.50 0.54 -13.34
C PRO A 103 10.24 -0.71 -12.51
N MET A 104 10.70 -0.68 -11.27
CA MET A 104 10.68 -1.81 -10.35
C MET A 104 9.69 -1.62 -9.21
N SER A 105 9.19 -0.40 -8.99
CA SER A 105 8.28 -0.08 -7.88
C SER A 105 7.02 -0.94 -7.86
N THR A 106 6.39 -1.21 -9.00
CA THR A 106 5.21 -2.09 -9.05
C THR A 106 5.51 -3.52 -8.60
N ILE A 107 6.65 -4.08 -9.04
CA ILE A 107 7.08 -5.44 -8.67
C ILE A 107 7.41 -5.47 -7.19
N ALA A 108 8.18 -4.51 -6.70
CA ALA A 108 8.55 -4.39 -5.30
C ALA A 108 7.31 -4.23 -4.39
N ASN A 109 6.40 -3.33 -4.74
CA ASN A 109 5.15 -3.11 -4.01
C ASN A 109 4.29 -4.38 -3.98
N SER A 110 4.17 -5.09 -5.09
CA SER A 110 3.40 -6.34 -5.16
C SER A 110 4.01 -7.43 -4.27
N ALA A 111 5.34 -7.56 -4.29
CA ALA A 111 6.06 -8.47 -3.41
C ALA A 111 5.84 -8.12 -1.93
N ILE A 112 5.98 -6.84 -1.57
CA ILE A 112 5.75 -6.34 -0.20
C ILE A 112 4.32 -6.68 0.28
N VAL A 113 3.30 -6.37 -0.52
CA VAL A 113 1.89 -6.67 -0.16
C VAL A 113 1.68 -8.17 0.01
N ASN A 114 2.22 -9.00 -0.86
CA ASN A 114 2.11 -10.45 -0.73
C ASN A 114 2.85 -10.98 0.51
N MET A 115 4.04 -10.46 0.83
CA MET A 115 4.75 -10.82 2.05
C MET A 115 3.99 -10.42 3.32
N ILE A 116 3.35 -9.25 3.32
CA ILE A 116 2.44 -8.84 4.41
C ILE A 116 1.30 -9.87 4.54
N LYS A 117 0.64 -10.24 3.44
CA LYS A 117 -0.45 -11.24 3.47
C LYS A 117 0.01 -12.59 4.02
N VAL A 118 1.16 -13.08 3.57
CA VAL A 118 1.75 -14.34 4.05
C VAL A 118 2.04 -14.26 5.55
N ARG A 119 2.70 -13.18 6.00
CA ARG A 119 3.05 -13.02 7.41
C ARG A 119 1.82 -12.87 8.31
N VAL A 120 0.77 -12.18 7.84
CA VAL A 120 -0.51 -12.08 8.56
C VAL A 120 -1.14 -13.46 8.70
N ALA A 121 -1.19 -14.26 7.64
CA ALA A 121 -1.74 -15.61 7.68
C ALA A 121 -0.97 -16.53 8.64
N GLU A 122 0.36 -16.47 8.60
CA GLU A 122 1.22 -17.22 9.52
C GLU A 122 0.96 -16.85 10.98
N LEU A 123 0.98 -15.55 11.31
CA LEU A 123 0.79 -15.07 12.68
C LEU A 123 -0.60 -15.42 13.23
N LEU A 124 -1.65 -15.25 12.43
CA LEU A 124 -3.01 -15.60 12.82
C LEU A 124 -3.19 -17.11 13.00
N THR A 125 -2.55 -17.93 12.15
CA THR A 125 -2.58 -19.39 12.27
C THR A 125 -1.85 -19.87 13.53
N LEU A 126 -0.68 -19.30 13.83
CA LEU A 126 0.05 -19.58 15.08
C LEU A 126 -0.76 -19.25 16.34
N GLN A 127 -1.69 -18.29 16.24
CA GLN A 127 -2.63 -17.93 17.32
C GLN A 127 -3.91 -18.78 17.34
N GLY A 128 -3.99 -19.84 16.52
CA GLY A 128 -5.17 -20.72 16.43
C GLY A 128 -6.37 -20.07 15.73
N LYS A 129 -6.16 -19.00 14.97
CA LYS A 129 -7.21 -18.25 14.25
C LYS A 129 -6.85 -18.04 12.78
N PRO A 130 -6.62 -19.12 12.00
CA PRO A 130 -6.21 -18.99 10.60
C PRO A 130 -7.22 -18.15 9.80
N PRO A 131 -6.77 -17.23 8.92
CA PRO A 131 -7.68 -16.46 8.10
C PRO A 131 -8.27 -17.32 6.97
N LEU A 132 -9.40 -16.87 6.43
CA LEU A 132 -9.88 -17.38 5.14
C LEU A 132 -8.94 -16.91 4.02
N VAL A 133 -8.63 -17.80 3.08
CA VAL A 133 -7.69 -17.53 1.97
C VAL A 133 -8.28 -18.00 0.64
N ILE A 134 -8.12 -17.22 -0.42
CA ILE A 134 -8.51 -17.65 -1.78
C ILE A 134 -7.36 -18.44 -2.38
N THR A 135 -7.63 -19.67 -2.83
CA THR A 135 -6.66 -20.56 -3.47
C THR A 135 -7.23 -21.07 -4.81
N GLY A 136 -6.37 -21.17 -5.82
CA GLY A 136 -6.76 -21.61 -7.15
C GLY A 136 -7.18 -23.09 -7.20
N ALA A 137 -8.12 -23.41 -8.08
CA ALA A 137 -8.64 -24.76 -8.29
C ALA A 137 -7.55 -25.80 -8.65
N GLN A 138 -6.41 -25.37 -9.18
CA GLN A 138 -5.27 -26.25 -9.48
C GLN A 138 -4.69 -26.92 -8.22
N VAL A 139 -4.91 -26.33 -7.05
CA VAL A 139 -4.40 -26.84 -5.77
C VAL A 139 -5.47 -27.61 -4.99
N ILE A 140 -6.72 -27.12 -5.01
CA ILE A 140 -7.80 -27.62 -4.12
C ILE A 140 -9.02 -28.19 -4.86
N GLY A 141 -9.02 -28.18 -6.20
CA GLY A 141 -10.15 -28.58 -7.03
C GLY A 141 -11.21 -27.48 -7.18
N ASP A 142 -12.02 -27.57 -8.23
CA ASP A 142 -12.99 -26.53 -8.60
C ASP A 142 -14.07 -26.30 -7.52
N VAL A 143 -14.55 -27.37 -6.89
CA VAL A 143 -15.60 -27.30 -5.86
C VAL A 143 -15.09 -26.54 -4.64
N ALA A 144 -13.95 -26.94 -4.07
CA ALA A 144 -13.41 -26.29 -2.88
C ALA A 144 -12.95 -24.85 -3.17
N ALA A 145 -12.43 -24.57 -4.38
CA ALA A 145 -12.07 -23.21 -4.79
C ALA A 145 -13.27 -22.28 -4.81
N LYS A 146 -14.42 -22.74 -5.34
CA LYS A 146 -15.67 -21.99 -5.33
C LYS A 146 -16.18 -21.76 -3.90
N GLU A 147 -16.28 -22.82 -3.09
CA GLU A 147 -16.75 -22.73 -1.71
C GLU A 147 -15.90 -21.77 -0.86
N THR A 148 -14.58 -21.84 -1.02
CA THR A 148 -13.66 -20.97 -0.29
C THR A 148 -13.77 -19.52 -0.75
N PHE A 149 -13.93 -19.27 -2.04
CA PHE A 149 -14.16 -17.93 -2.58
C PHE A 149 -15.46 -17.34 -2.01
N ASP A 150 -16.56 -18.09 -2.06
CA ASP A 150 -17.86 -17.66 -1.52
C ASP A 150 -17.76 -17.34 -0.02
N ALA A 151 -17.11 -18.20 0.77
CA ALA A 151 -16.89 -17.97 2.20
C ALA A 151 -16.05 -16.69 2.49
N VAL A 152 -15.02 -16.40 1.68
CA VAL A 152 -14.23 -15.17 1.80
C VAL A 152 -15.07 -13.94 1.49
N MET A 153 -15.91 -13.99 0.44
CA MET A 153 -16.78 -12.89 0.06
C MET A 153 -17.86 -12.62 1.12
N GLU A 154 -18.48 -13.66 1.67
CA GLU A 154 -19.44 -13.55 2.76
C GLU A 154 -18.82 -12.91 4.01
N GLU A 155 -17.60 -13.35 4.39
CA GLU A 155 -16.88 -12.78 5.52
C GLU A 155 -16.50 -11.31 5.27
N TYR A 156 -16.09 -10.96 4.05
CA TYR A 156 -15.82 -9.58 3.66
C TYR A 156 -17.06 -8.71 3.78
N ASP A 157 -18.21 -9.16 3.27
CA ASP A 157 -19.50 -8.45 3.37
C ASP A 157 -19.97 -8.30 4.81
N ARG A 158 -19.86 -9.35 5.62
CA ARG A 158 -20.16 -9.30 7.05
C ARG A 158 -19.28 -8.27 7.76
N ARG A 159 -18.01 -8.16 7.36
CA ARG A 159 -17.07 -7.15 7.83
C ARG A 159 -17.23 -5.80 7.15
N SER A 160 -17.96 -5.59 6.06
CA SER A 160 -18.14 -4.25 5.50
C SER A 160 -19.37 -3.55 6.08
N ARG A 161 -20.35 -4.34 6.56
CA ARG A 161 -21.62 -3.84 7.12
C ARG A 161 -21.57 -3.37 8.58
N ARG A 162 -20.63 -3.89 9.37
CA ARG A 162 -20.45 -3.50 10.79
C ARG A 162 -19.86 -2.10 10.95
#